data_AF-A0A966KZR8-F1
#
_entry.id   AF-A0A966KZR8-F1
#
_cell.length_a   1.000
_cell.length_b   1.000
_cell.length_c   1.000
_cell.angle_alpha   90.00
_cell.angle_beta   90.00
_cell.angle_gamma   90.00
#
_symmetry.space_group_name_H-M   'P 1'
#
loop_
_entity.id
_entity.type
_entity.pdbx_description
1 polymer ?
#
loop_
_entity_poly.entity_id
_entity_poly.type
_entity_poly.pdbx_seq_one_letter_code
_entity_poly.pdbx_strand_id
1 'polypeptide(L)' 'MLLLGLTGGIGSGKSTVSAALAERGAVVIDADGVVR' A
#
# COMPACT_ATOMS: atom_id res chain seq x y z
N MET A 1 16.18 0.15 -6.97
CA MET A 1 14.79 0.44 -6.52
C MET A 1 14.34 -0.73 -5.68
N LEU A 2 13.84 -0.49 -4.46
CA LEU A 2 13.30 -1.54 -3.60
C LEU A 2 11.79 -1.67 -3.86
N LEU A 3 11.32 -2.85 -4.21
CA LEU A 3 9.90 -3.16 -4.42
C LEU A 3 9.39 -4.01 -3.26
N LEU A 4 8.26 -3.61 -2.67
CA LEU A 4 7.68 -4.25 -1.49
C LEU A 4 6.20 -4.54 -1.75
N GLY A 5 5.76 -5.75 -1.42
CA GLY A 5 4.35 -6.11 -1.41
C GLY A 5 3.74 -5.84 -0.03
N LEU A 6 2.65 -5.07 0.02
CA LEU A 6 1.89 -4.86 1.24
C LEU A 6 0.62 -5.72 1.20
N THR A 7 0.51 -6.67 2.13
CA THR A 7 -0.60 -7.64 2.21
C THR A 7 -1.20 -7.70 3.61
N GLY A 8 -2.32 -8.40 3.76
CA GLY A 8 -3.14 -8.46 4.97
C GLY A 8 -4.61 -8.70 4.66
N GLY A 9 -5.38 -9.18 5.63
CA GLY A 9 -6.81 -9.43 5.49
C GLY A 9 -7.67 -8.15 5.42
N ILE A 10 -8.98 -8.31 5.23
CA ILE A 10 -9.94 -7.20 5.35
C ILE A 10 -9.90 -6.66 6.78
N GLY A 11 -9.86 -5.33 6.93
CA GLY A 11 -9.79 -4.68 8.25
C GLY A 11 -8.41 -4.73 8.93
N SER A 12 -7.37 -5.29 8.29
CA SER A 12 -6.03 -5.41 8.90
C SER A 12 -5.19 -4.12 8.88
N GLY A 13 -5.76 -3.00 8.43
CA GLY A 13 -5.06 -1.71 8.39
C GLY A 13 -4.06 -1.52 7.25
N LYS A 14 -4.12 -2.32 6.17
CA LYS A 14 -3.25 -2.16 4.98
C LYS A 14 -3.24 -0.71 4.46
N SER A 15 -4.41 -0.09 4.30
CA SER A 15 -4.53 1.28 3.82
C SER A 15 -3.80 2.28 4.74
N THR A 16 -3.90 2.09 6.06
CA THR A 16 -3.17 2.89 7.06
C THR A 16 -1.66 2.77 6.90
N VAL A 17 -1.14 1.54 6.73
CA VAL A 17 0.30 1.31 6.52
C VAL A 17 0.75 1.91 5.19
N SER A 18 -0.04 1.75 4.12
CA SER A 18 0.28 2.33 2.81
C SER A 18 0.38 3.86 2.87
N ALA A 19 -0.54 4.52 3.59
CA ALA A 19 -0.52 5.97 3.78
C ALA A 19 0.73 6.41 4.57
N ALA A 20 1.04 5.71 5.66
CA ALA A 20 2.23 6.00 6.47
C ALA A 20 3.56 5.78 5.71
N LEU A 21 3.58 4.89 4.71
CA LEU A 21 4.71 4.70 3.80
C LEU A 21 4.78 5.83 2.77
N ALA A 22 3.63 6.24 2.21
CA ALA A 22 3.55 7.37 1.29
C ALA A 22 4.03 8.69 1.93
N GLU A 23 3.63 8.95 3.17
CA GLU A 23 4.10 10.10 3.97
C GLU A 23 5.63 10.12 4.15
N ARG A 24 6.26 8.94 4.12
CA ARG A 24 7.71 8.77 4.20
C ARG A 24 8.41 8.81 2.83
N GLY A 25 7.67 9.12 1.76
CA GLY A 25 8.18 9.24 0.40
C GLY A 25 8.15 7.96 -0.42
N ALA A 26 7.47 6.90 0.05
CA ALA A 26 7.26 5.72 -0.77
C ALA A 26 6.25 5.99 -1.89
N VAL A 27 6.53 5.50 -3.10
CA VAL A 27 5.52 5.46 -4.16
C VAL A 27 4.62 4.26 -3.90
N VAL A 28 3.34 4.53 -3.61
CA VAL A 28 2.32 3.50 -3.37
C VAL A 28 1.58 3.23 -4.66
N ILE A 29 1.52 1.95 -5.06
CA ILE A 29 0.70 1.47 -6.17
C ILE A 29 -0.41 0.62 -5.55
N ASP A 30 -1.65 1.09 -5.67
CA ASP A 30 -2.83 0.36 -5.21
C ASP A 30 -3.27 -0.65 -6.26
N ALA A 31 -3.06 -1.93 -5.99
CA ALA A 31 -3.45 -3.00 -6.91
C ALA A 31 -4.97 -3.12 -7.07
N ASP A 32 -5.75 -2.81 -6.03
CA ASP A 32 -7.22 -2.90 -6.08
C ASP A 32 -7.81 -1.80 -6.99
N GLY A 33 -7.16 -0.64 -7.04
CA GLY A 33 -7.55 0.49 -7.90
C GLY A 33 -7.12 0.37 -9.37
N VAL A 34 -6.14 -0.46 -9.67
CA VAL A 34 -5.60 -0.65 -11.04
C VAL A 34 -6.51 -1.54 -11.90
N VAL A 35 -7.36 -2.38 -11.31
CA VAL A 35 -8.21 -3.36 -12.02
C VAL A 35 -9.62 -2.82 -12.33
N ARG A 36 -9.78 -1.50 -12.54
CA ARG A 36 -11.09 -0.90 -12.84
C ARG A 36 -11.34 -0.70 -14.33
#